data_AF-A0A0W0YP12-F1
#
_entry.id   AF-A0A0W0YP12-F1
#
_cell.length_a   1.000
_cell.length_b   1.000
_cell.length_c   1.000
_cell.angle_alpha   90.00
_cell.angle_beta   90.00
_cell.angle_gamma   90.00
#
_symmetry.space_group_name_H-M   'P 1'
#
loop_
_entity.id
_entity.type
_entity.pdbx_description
1 polymer ?
#
loop_
_entity_poly.entity_id
_entity_poly.type
_entity_poly.pdbx_seq_one_letter_code
_entity_poly.pdbx_strand_id
1 'polypeptide(L)'
;METNEHKDAGDKIRIETLKNPYLQGSKSLATGSSNNLRLRIMQKIDDVPVPLDLELSAGDVIALAGDYYTKPGWWSELRIPNKGGDNLEENDQLLNAPVTSIETHAFRQAYDNLASPSVTQQTIHRIFAIDESRFIPGLLKQLLYTISVKDYGTKLSSNEDHFSPWSLRGYIVGHYSALRMAEIAFYCHKIAQGEIGKENEQIPKNVRSTLTHVLKKIEKDPNKYALPEKNEKEILSELGHRYHALAVARDLFAMHFYSDHFAGGHLSRLGKMREQLPQQFGVWGSILVNNMHNEDNEKGVMVTNSFQPPHPEEGHFQMLREDCKAYGDGTYFNHGNDENRNLLINGMDNSLGDIARLLITGERRRSLEYGGITFLPAIDYSKRQTQPLFILGPDRHIYFRSNLRHIKMLSPSEYEKTTQDPSHHGYEKLTPWKAFLLVLKLRMLAPFYRSEVELLTQKRGHEIQEDEQLCTDKIRCQLLLRKQSNMSAVPSFDAKSSAVPLKVGQWRQNAIPIHAIIAEHGLLAQGNKKQLLEKPKEISHPMDLKPTSLF
;
A
#
# COMPACT_ATOMS: atom_id res chain seq x y z
N MET A 1 -3.93 -5.99 -7.07
CA MET A 1 -3.86 -5.24 -8.34
C MET A 1 -3.14 -6.09 -9.37
N GLU A 2 -3.36 -5.88 -10.67
CA GLU A 2 -2.62 -6.64 -11.70
C GLU A 2 -1.20 -6.07 -11.90
N THR A 3 -0.26 -6.92 -12.35
CA THR A 3 1.16 -6.58 -12.53
C THR A 3 1.36 -5.31 -13.39
N ASN A 4 0.63 -5.17 -14.49
CA ASN A 4 0.72 -4.00 -15.37
C ASN A 4 0.12 -2.72 -14.75
N GLU A 5 -0.87 -2.84 -13.86
CA GLU A 5 -1.48 -1.72 -13.14
C GLU A 5 -0.50 -1.17 -12.10
N HIS A 6 0.15 -2.05 -11.34
CA HIS A 6 1.26 -1.69 -10.45
C HIS A 6 2.36 -0.93 -11.20
N LYS A 7 2.75 -1.46 -12.37
CA LYS A 7 3.79 -0.88 -13.20
C LYS A 7 3.43 0.54 -13.64
N ASP A 8 2.25 0.72 -14.22
CA ASP A 8 1.80 2.03 -14.70
C ASP A 8 1.71 3.05 -13.56
N ALA A 9 1.16 2.66 -12.40
CA ALA A 9 1.06 3.53 -11.25
C ALA A 9 2.45 3.98 -10.74
N GLY A 10 3.41 3.04 -10.67
CA GLY A 10 4.78 3.35 -10.28
C GLY A 10 5.54 4.21 -11.29
N ASP A 11 5.32 3.99 -12.58
CA ASP A 11 5.95 4.78 -13.65
C ASP A 11 5.50 6.25 -13.67
N LYS A 12 4.39 6.56 -12.98
CA LYS A 12 3.86 7.92 -12.82
C LYS A 12 4.36 8.67 -11.58
N ILE A 13 5.06 7.99 -10.66
CA ILE A 13 5.65 8.60 -9.45
C ILE A 13 6.67 9.69 -9.79
N ARG A 14 6.64 10.82 -9.09
CA ARG A 14 7.59 11.93 -9.27
C ARG A 14 8.16 12.40 -7.94
N ILE A 15 9.50 12.34 -7.83
CA ILE A 15 10.26 12.78 -6.66
C ILE A 15 11.47 13.64 -7.04
N GLU A 16 11.96 14.42 -6.09
CA GLU A 16 13.29 15.02 -6.21
C GLU A 16 14.37 13.97 -5.92
N THR A 17 15.26 13.72 -6.88
CA THR A 17 16.33 12.71 -6.76
C THR A 17 17.52 13.19 -5.93
N LEU A 18 17.53 14.46 -5.52
CA LEU A 18 18.58 15.12 -4.73
C LEU A 18 19.99 14.91 -5.32
N LYS A 19 20.09 14.89 -6.65
CA LYS A 19 21.33 14.66 -7.42
C LYS A 19 22.04 13.33 -7.10
N ASN A 20 21.30 12.33 -6.62
CA ASN A 20 21.85 11.00 -6.36
C ASN A 20 22.22 10.31 -7.69
N PRO A 21 23.47 9.85 -7.89
CA PRO A 21 23.91 9.23 -9.14
C PRO A 21 23.24 7.88 -9.45
N TYR A 22 22.59 7.26 -8.46
CA TYR A 22 21.88 5.99 -8.62
C TYR A 22 20.39 6.17 -8.90
N LEU A 23 19.90 7.41 -8.97
CA LEU A 23 18.52 7.76 -9.26
C LEU A 23 18.48 8.63 -10.54
N GLN A 24 17.61 8.30 -11.47
CA GLN A 24 17.45 8.98 -12.75
C GLN A 24 15.97 9.24 -13.06
N GLY A 25 15.71 10.08 -14.07
CA GLY A 25 14.36 10.49 -14.42
C GLY A 25 13.76 11.47 -13.42
N SER A 26 12.42 11.54 -13.39
CA SER A 26 11.65 12.44 -12.52
C SER A 26 12.10 13.90 -12.57
N LYS A 27 12.47 14.37 -13.77
CA LYS A 27 13.00 15.72 -14.00
C LYS A 27 11.92 16.77 -14.23
N SER A 28 10.69 16.34 -14.50
CA SER A 28 9.52 17.18 -14.72
C SER A 28 8.24 16.43 -14.33
N LEU A 29 7.10 17.11 -14.41
CA LEU A 29 5.78 16.48 -14.27
C LEU A 29 5.32 15.73 -15.54
N ALA A 30 6.17 15.63 -16.57
CA ALA A 30 5.82 14.91 -17.79
C ALA A 30 5.64 13.41 -17.52
N THR A 31 4.66 12.80 -18.19
CA THR A 31 4.28 11.39 -18.04
C THR A 31 4.98 10.45 -19.04
N GLY A 32 5.81 10.98 -19.93
CA GLY A 32 6.55 10.17 -20.90
C GLY A 32 7.55 9.22 -20.23
N SER A 33 7.72 8.02 -20.80
CA SER A 33 8.54 6.94 -20.25
C SER A 33 10.02 7.30 -20.05
N SER A 34 10.55 8.26 -20.81
CA SER A 34 11.89 8.81 -20.64
C SER A 34 12.07 9.60 -19.34
N ASN A 35 10.97 9.98 -18.70
CA ASN A 35 10.94 10.71 -17.43
C ASN A 35 10.57 9.82 -16.24
N ASN A 36 10.34 8.52 -16.42
CA ASN A 36 10.07 7.60 -15.31
C ASN A 36 11.23 7.63 -14.31
N LEU A 37 10.92 7.61 -13.01
CA LEU A 37 11.92 7.41 -11.97
C LEU A 37 12.58 6.06 -12.22
N ARG A 38 13.91 6.06 -12.36
CA ARG A 38 14.74 4.86 -12.53
C ARG A 38 15.77 4.81 -11.42
N LEU A 39 16.07 3.61 -10.94
CA LEU A 39 17.06 3.40 -9.91
C LEU A 39 17.91 2.17 -10.18
N ARG A 40 19.19 2.27 -9.82
CA ARG A 40 20.08 1.12 -9.75
C ARG A 40 19.81 0.36 -8.46
N ILE A 41 19.42 -0.91 -8.57
CA ILE A 41 19.05 -1.74 -7.42
C ILE A 41 20.26 -1.99 -6.54
N MET A 42 20.06 -1.92 -5.22
CA MET A 42 21.10 -2.07 -4.20
C MET A 42 20.92 -3.40 -3.49
N GLN A 43 21.90 -4.29 -3.58
CA GLN A 43 21.99 -5.45 -2.71
C GLN A 43 22.71 -5.08 -1.40
N LYS A 44 22.54 -5.88 -0.36
CA LYS A 44 23.32 -5.75 0.89
C LYS A 44 24.32 -6.89 1.04
N ILE A 45 25.60 -6.61 0.88
CA ILE A 45 26.69 -7.55 1.20
C ILE A 45 27.23 -7.19 2.59
N ASP A 46 27.14 -8.10 3.56
CA ASP A 46 27.58 -7.85 4.95
C ASP A 46 27.07 -6.52 5.52
N ASP A 47 25.81 -6.20 5.28
CA ASP A 47 25.18 -4.93 5.66
C ASP A 47 25.60 -3.66 4.90
N VAL A 48 26.58 -3.74 4.01
CA VAL A 48 27.00 -2.64 3.15
C VAL A 48 26.14 -2.63 1.88
N PRO A 49 25.51 -1.49 1.51
CA PRO A 49 24.79 -1.38 0.25
C PRO A 49 25.78 -1.38 -0.92
N VAL A 50 25.56 -2.27 -1.89
CA VAL A 50 26.38 -2.43 -3.09
C VAL A 50 25.46 -2.40 -4.32
N PRO A 51 25.75 -1.56 -5.34
CA PRO A 51 24.92 -1.51 -6.53
C PRO A 51 25.02 -2.81 -7.33
N LEU A 52 23.88 -3.27 -7.83
CA LEU A 52 23.79 -4.31 -8.86
C LEU A 52 23.87 -3.68 -10.25
N ASP A 53 24.28 -4.45 -11.25
CA ASP A 53 24.11 -4.09 -12.66
C ASP A 53 22.67 -4.36 -13.12
N LEU A 54 21.72 -3.74 -12.42
CA LEU A 54 20.29 -3.87 -12.64
C LEU A 54 19.65 -2.50 -12.41
N GLU A 55 19.15 -1.90 -13.49
CA GLU A 55 18.45 -0.62 -13.45
C GLU A 55 16.98 -0.83 -13.76
N LEU A 56 16.11 -0.49 -12.81
CA LEU A 56 14.67 -0.67 -12.93
C LEU A 56 13.97 0.68 -12.91
N SER A 57 12.82 0.79 -13.57
CA SER A 57 11.91 1.89 -13.29
C SER A 57 11.20 1.68 -11.94
N ALA A 58 10.64 2.74 -11.37
CA ALA A 58 9.79 2.65 -10.19
C ALA A 58 8.61 1.68 -10.42
N GLY A 59 7.98 1.76 -11.61
CA GLY A 59 6.96 0.81 -12.02
C GLY A 59 7.44 -0.64 -12.00
N ASP A 60 8.63 -0.92 -12.53
CA ASP A 60 9.18 -2.28 -12.52
C ASP A 60 9.38 -2.79 -11.09
N VAL A 61 9.91 -1.98 -10.17
CA VAL A 61 10.11 -2.41 -8.77
C VAL A 61 8.79 -2.76 -8.10
N ILE A 62 7.77 -1.91 -8.24
CA ILE A 62 6.45 -2.13 -7.64
C ILE A 62 5.78 -3.37 -8.25
N ALA A 63 5.79 -3.51 -9.57
CA ALA A 63 5.16 -4.63 -10.28
C ALA A 63 5.83 -5.98 -10.00
N LEU A 64 7.16 -5.98 -9.82
CA LEU A 64 7.93 -7.20 -9.65
C LEU A 64 7.95 -7.73 -8.21
N ALA A 65 7.62 -6.90 -7.23
CA ALA A 65 7.81 -7.18 -5.81
C ALA A 65 6.97 -8.37 -5.30
N GLY A 66 5.80 -8.14 -4.70
CA GLY A 66 5.03 -9.18 -4.00
C GLY A 66 4.60 -10.36 -4.88
N ASP A 67 4.58 -10.19 -6.21
CA ASP A 67 4.19 -11.24 -7.15
C ASP A 67 5.33 -12.21 -7.53
N TYR A 68 6.51 -11.67 -7.85
CA TYR A 68 7.56 -12.45 -8.51
C TYR A 68 8.84 -12.55 -7.68
N TYR A 69 9.22 -11.51 -6.95
CA TYR A 69 10.49 -11.43 -6.23
C TYR A 69 10.33 -11.08 -4.75
N THR A 70 9.49 -11.85 -4.06
CA THR A 70 9.36 -11.83 -2.59
C THR A 70 9.72 -13.18 -1.97
N LYS A 71 9.93 -13.22 -0.65
CA LYS A 71 10.10 -14.48 0.09
C LYS A 71 8.72 -15.03 0.44
N PRO A 72 8.35 -16.25 -0.02
CA PRO A 72 7.05 -16.83 0.34
C PRO A 72 6.87 -16.90 1.86
N GLY A 73 5.68 -16.52 2.34
CA GLY A 73 5.30 -16.62 3.76
C GLY A 73 5.97 -15.61 4.69
N TRP A 74 6.72 -14.63 4.18
CA TRP A 74 7.37 -13.61 5.02
C TRP A 74 6.38 -12.82 5.89
N TRP A 75 5.13 -12.72 5.43
CA TRP A 75 4.02 -12.07 6.12
C TRP A 75 3.67 -12.71 7.46
N SER A 76 3.99 -13.99 7.66
CA SER A 76 3.68 -14.72 8.90
C SER A 76 4.45 -14.18 10.11
N GLU A 77 5.54 -13.44 9.85
CA GLU A 77 6.34 -12.75 10.86
C GLU A 77 5.77 -11.35 11.21
N LEU A 78 4.74 -10.88 10.48
CA LEU A 78 4.12 -9.58 10.71
C LEU A 78 3.17 -9.62 11.90
N ARG A 79 3.29 -8.61 12.77
CA ARG A 79 2.41 -8.51 13.93
C ARG A 79 1.06 -7.93 13.51
N ILE A 80 0.06 -8.81 13.44
CA ILE A 80 -1.34 -8.44 13.26
C ILE A 80 -2.05 -8.44 14.63
N PRO A 81 -2.88 -7.45 14.95
CA PRO A 81 -3.62 -7.43 16.20
C PRO A 81 -4.49 -8.67 16.40
N ASN A 82 -4.57 -9.16 17.65
CA ASN A 82 -5.43 -10.28 18.00
C ASN A 82 -6.91 -9.86 17.95
N LYS A 83 -7.74 -10.70 17.30
CA LYS A 83 -9.19 -10.53 17.09
C LYS A 83 -9.93 -10.02 18.34
N GLY A 84 -10.62 -8.89 18.23
CA GLY A 84 -11.50 -8.42 19.30
C GLY A 84 -12.42 -7.23 19.04
N GLY A 85 -12.40 -6.56 17.87
CA GLY A 85 -13.19 -5.33 17.70
C GLY A 85 -13.40 -4.87 16.27
N ASP A 86 -14.08 -3.73 16.15
CA ASP A 86 -14.38 -2.98 14.92
C ASP A 86 -13.12 -2.79 14.05
N ASN A 87 -13.26 -2.84 12.72
CA ASN A 87 -12.15 -2.69 11.76
C ASN A 87 -11.41 -1.35 11.93
N LEU A 88 -12.08 -0.31 12.43
CA LEU A 88 -11.45 0.96 12.79
C LEU A 88 -10.43 0.80 13.92
N GLU A 89 -10.75 0.01 14.95
CA GLU A 89 -9.85 -0.25 16.07
C GLU A 89 -8.67 -1.14 15.67
N GLU A 90 -8.87 -2.09 14.75
CA GLU A 90 -7.79 -2.92 14.20
C GLU A 90 -6.77 -2.09 13.40
N ASN A 91 -7.25 -1.18 12.55
CA ASN A 91 -6.42 -0.26 11.78
C ASN A 91 -5.64 0.70 12.68
N ASP A 92 -6.28 1.30 13.68
CA ASP A 92 -5.61 2.14 14.67
C ASP A 92 -4.53 1.35 15.42
N GLN A 93 -4.82 0.11 15.82
CA GLN A 93 -3.84 -0.75 16.50
C GLN A 93 -2.64 -1.07 15.59
N LEU A 94 -2.85 -1.37 14.31
CA LEU A 94 -1.79 -1.63 13.33
C LEU A 94 -0.87 -0.41 13.15
N LEU A 95 -1.46 0.78 13.04
CA LEU A 95 -0.71 2.02 12.86
C LEU A 95 0.09 2.42 14.09
N ASN A 96 -0.45 2.18 15.29
CA ASN A 96 0.22 2.48 16.55
C ASN A 96 1.24 1.40 16.97
N ALA A 97 1.17 0.19 16.38
CA ALA A 97 2.05 -0.90 16.75
C ALA A 97 3.52 -0.61 16.34
N PRO A 98 4.49 -0.70 17.28
CA PRO A 98 5.89 -0.50 16.94
C PRO A 98 6.37 -1.57 15.96
N VAL A 99 7.24 -1.19 15.03
CA VAL A 99 7.90 -2.14 14.11
C VAL A 99 9.02 -2.86 14.85
N THR A 100 8.96 -4.19 14.83
CA THR A 100 9.94 -5.05 15.51
C THR A 100 11.15 -5.39 14.62
N SER A 101 12.21 -5.89 15.24
CA SER A 101 13.39 -6.37 14.51
C SER A 101 13.10 -7.62 13.68
N ILE A 102 12.18 -8.48 14.14
CA ILE A 102 11.74 -9.69 13.44
C ILE A 102 11.05 -9.30 12.13
N GLU A 103 10.08 -8.38 12.19
CA GLU A 103 9.38 -7.85 11.03
C GLU A 103 10.35 -7.17 10.04
N THR A 104 11.28 -6.35 10.55
CA THR A 104 12.28 -5.68 9.72
C THR A 104 13.21 -6.69 9.02
N HIS A 105 13.53 -7.81 9.69
CA HIS A 105 14.33 -8.88 9.11
C HIS A 105 13.56 -9.64 8.04
N ALA A 106 12.30 -9.98 8.30
CA ALA A 106 11.43 -10.66 7.34
C ALA A 106 11.25 -9.82 6.05
N PHE A 107 10.94 -8.53 6.19
CA PHE A 107 10.84 -7.61 5.05
C PHE A 107 12.16 -7.52 4.27
N ARG A 108 13.30 -7.46 4.97
CA ARG A 108 14.60 -7.46 4.30
C ARG A 108 14.81 -8.71 3.47
N GLN A 109 14.50 -9.89 4.00
CA GLN A 109 14.62 -11.14 3.25
C GLN A 109 13.68 -11.18 2.03
N ALA A 110 12.49 -10.58 2.13
CA ALA A 110 11.60 -10.42 0.99
C ALA A 110 12.23 -9.52 -0.09
N TYR A 111 12.73 -8.34 0.28
CA TYR A 111 13.42 -7.42 -0.63
C TYR A 111 14.68 -8.03 -1.27
N ASP A 112 15.47 -8.77 -0.49
CA ASP A 112 16.73 -9.37 -0.94
C ASP A 112 16.51 -10.38 -2.10
N ASN A 113 15.29 -10.91 -2.29
CA ASN A 113 14.96 -11.74 -3.46
C ASN A 113 14.90 -10.93 -4.76
N LEU A 114 14.40 -9.68 -4.73
CA LEU A 114 14.47 -8.76 -5.88
C LEU A 114 15.88 -8.22 -6.05
N ALA A 115 16.55 -7.86 -4.94
CA ALA A 115 17.91 -7.36 -4.92
C ALA A 115 18.97 -8.49 -4.94
N SER A 116 18.72 -9.56 -5.70
CA SER A 116 19.63 -10.68 -5.86
C SER A 116 20.41 -10.57 -7.18
N PRO A 117 21.72 -10.92 -7.23
CA PRO A 117 22.48 -11.02 -8.48
C PRO A 117 21.89 -11.99 -9.50
N SER A 118 21.02 -12.90 -9.09
CA SER A 118 20.32 -13.82 -9.99
C SER A 118 19.19 -13.15 -10.80
N VAL A 119 18.75 -11.95 -10.41
CA VAL A 119 17.70 -11.21 -11.10
C VAL A 119 18.32 -10.41 -12.24
N THR A 120 17.88 -10.67 -13.46
CA THR A 120 18.42 -10.06 -14.67
C THR A 120 17.33 -9.37 -15.49
N GLN A 121 17.71 -8.37 -16.29
CA GLN A 121 16.79 -7.70 -17.20
C GLN A 121 16.09 -8.66 -18.16
N GLN A 122 16.82 -9.67 -18.64
CA GLN A 122 16.25 -10.70 -19.52
C GLN A 122 15.12 -11.47 -18.83
N THR A 123 15.30 -11.83 -17.56
CA THR A 123 14.26 -12.56 -16.80
C THR A 123 13.04 -11.67 -16.55
N ILE A 124 13.26 -10.39 -16.25
CA ILE A 124 12.19 -9.39 -16.08
C ILE A 124 11.41 -9.18 -17.38
N HIS A 125 12.09 -8.98 -18.52
CA HIS A 125 11.43 -8.86 -19.82
C HIS A 125 10.60 -10.10 -20.16
N ARG A 126 11.08 -11.29 -19.79
CA ARG A 126 10.32 -12.54 -19.98
C ARG A 126 9.04 -12.57 -19.14
N ILE A 127 9.09 -12.09 -17.89
CA ILE A 127 7.91 -11.98 -17.02
C ILE A 127 6.87 -11.07 -17.68
N PHE A 128 7.25 -9.85 -18.06
CA PHE A 128 6.33 -8.92 -18.72
C PHE A 128 5.79 -9.44 -20.06
N ALA A 129 6.62 -10.13 -20.86
CA ALA A 129 6.16 -10.75 -22.10
C ALA A 129 5.12 -11.85 -21.88
N ILE A 130 5.21 -12.62 -20.79
CA ILE A 130 4.19 -13.60 -20.41
C ILE A 130 2.92 -12.87 -19.95
N ASP A 131 3.08 -11.82 -19.15
CA ASP A 131 1.98 -11.05 -18.58
C ASP A 131 1.13 -10.35 -19.65
N GLU A 132 1.77 -9.61 -20.55
CA GLU A 132 1.13 -8.84 -21.60
C GLU A 132 0.52 -9.71 -22.71
N SER A 133 0.91 -10.99 -22.79
CA SER A 133 0.42 -11.89 -23.82
C SER A 133 -1.07 -12.19 -23.67
N ARG A 134 -1.87 -11.70 -24.61
CA ARG A 134 -3.31 -12.00 -24.72
C ARG A 134 -3.60 -13.40 -25.26
N PHE A 135 -2.60 -14.04 -25.88
CA PHE A 135 -2.77 -15.32 -26.56
C PHE A 135 -2.45 -16.53 -25.67
N ILE A 136 -1.81 -16.31 -24.52
CA ILE A 136 -1.47 -17.38 -23.58
C ILE A 136 -2.59 -17.48 -22.53
N PRO A 137 -3.31 -18.62 -22.44
CA PRO A 137 -4.32 -18.83 -21.40
C PRO A 137 -3.72 -18.74 -20.00
N GLY A 138 -4.51 -18.31 -19.01
CA GLY A 138 -4.03 -18.08 -17.64
C GLY A 138 -3.30 -19.27 -17.00
N LEU A 139 -3.81 -20.50 -17.18
CA LEU A 139 -3.13 -21.71 -16.69
C LEU A 139 -1.75 -21.91 -17.32
N LEU A 140 -1.61 -21.59 -18.61
CA LEU A 140 -0.34 -21.67 -19.30
C LEU A 140 0.60 -20.55 -18.84
N LYS A 141 0.10 -19.34 -18.55
CA LYS A 141 0.91 -18.28 -17.92
C LYS A 141 1.48 -18.73 -16.58
N GLN A 142 0.66 -19.31 -15.70
CA GLN A 142 1.11 -19.82 -14.39
C GLN A 142 2.20 -20.90 -14.54
N LEU A 143 2.06 -21.80 -15.52
CA LEU A 143 3.09 -22.79 -15.83
C LEU A 143 4.39 -22.11 -16.30
N LEU A 144 4.30 -21.15 -17.21
CA LEU A 144 5.46 -20.41 -17.70
C LEU A 144 6.16 -19.62 -16.60
N TYR A 145 5.42 -19.03 -15.67
CA TYR A 145 5.97 -18.38 -14.48
C TYR A 145 6.67 -19.37 -13.55
N THR A 146 6.12 -20.57 -13.35
CA THR A 146 6.77 -21.61 -12.54
C THR A 146 8.14 -22.01 -13.08
N ILE A 147 8.33 -21.93 -14.40
CA ILE A 147 9.62 -22.21 -15.06
C ILE A 147 10.55 -20.98 -14.98
N SER A 148 10.00 -19.77 -15.01
CA SER A 148 10.77 -18.52 -15.15
C SER A 148 11.12 -17.86 -13.82
N VAL A 149 10.35 -18.14 -12.76
CA VAL A 149 10.43 -17.49 -11.46
C VAL A 149 10.62 -18.54 -10.39
N LYS A 150 11.73 -18.42 -9.65
CA LYS A 150 12.09 -19.35 -8.58
C LYS A 150 10.96 -19.38 -7.53
N ASP A 151 10.55 -20.58 -7.11
CA ASP A 151 9.54 -20.82 -6.07
C ASP A 151 8.19 -20.11 -6.32
N TYR A 152 7.80 -19.90 -7.59
CA TYR A 152 6.58 -19.19 -7.94
C TYR A 152 5.30 -19.87 -7.40
N GLY A 153 5.22 -21.20 -7.48
CA GLY A 153 4.08 -21.94 -6.94
C GLY A 153 3.87 -21.71 -5.44
N THR A 154 4.96 -21.66 -4.68
CA THR A 154 4.91 -21.36 -3.24
C THR A 154 4.46 -19.92 -2.97
N LYS A 155 4.89 -18.95 -3.79
CA LYS A 155 4.43 -17.54 -3.70
C LYS A 155 2.93 -17.45 -3.91
N LEU A 156 2.42 -18.08 -4.97
CA LEU A 156 0.98 -18.11 -5.26
C LEU A 156 0.15 -18.70 -4.12
N SER A 157 0.66 -19.75 -3.45
CA SER A 157 -0.04 -20.39 -2.35
C SER A 157 0.06 -19.67 -1.01
N SER A 158 1.00 -18.72 -0.87
CA SER A 158 1.33 -18.05 0.40
C SER A 158 1.40 -16.53 0.17
N ASN A 159 0.29 -15.98 -0.32
CA ASN A 159 0.17 -14.60 -0.81
C ASN A 159 -0.67 -13.69 0.09
N GLU A 160 -0.81 -14.01 1.37
CA GLU A 160 -1.63 -13.26 2.32
C GLU A 160 -1.13 -11.82 2.52
N ASP A 161 0.15 -11.53 2.24
CA ASP A 161 0.74 -10.19 2.20
C ASP A 161 0.06 -9.22 1.23
N HIS A 162 -0.69 -9.72 0.25
CA HIS A 162 -1.46 -8.90 -0.69
C HIS A 162 -2.73 -8.33 -0.08
N PHE A 163 -3.18 -8.86 1.06
CA PHE A 163 -4.50 -8.57 1.62
C PHE A 163 -4.40 -7.86 2.96
N SER A 164 -5.29 -6.90 3.20
CA SER A 164 -5.41 -6.23 4.50
C SER A 164 -5.91 -7.23 5.56
N PRO A 165 -5.31 -7.30 6.76
CA PRO A 165 -4.39 -6.33 7.36
C PRO A 165 -2.90 -6.49 7.06
N TRP A 166 -2.47 -7.62 6.47
CA TRP A 166 -1.04 -7.90 6.24
C TRP A 166 -0.41 -6.93 5.26
N SER A 167 -1.11 -6.56 4.18
CA SER A 167 -0.60 -5.60 3.20
C SER A 167 -0.34 -4.21 3.81
N LEU A 168 -1.24 -3.73 4.68
CA LEU A 168 -1.03 -2.48 5.44
C LEU A 168 0.20 -2.60 6.34
N ARG A 169 0.32 -3.70 7.09
CA ARG A 169 1.48 -3.91 7.95
C ARG A 169 2.77 -4.04 7.16
N GLY A 170 2.72 -4.70 6.01
CA GLY A 170 3.84 -4.85 5.08
C GLY A 170 4.33 -3.51 4.56
N TYR A 171 3.41 -2.61 4.17
CA TYR A 171 3.73 -1.22 3.84
C TYR A 171 4.38 -0.49 5.02
N ILE A 172 3.78 -0.53 6.23
CA ILE A 172 4.33 0.14 7.43
C ILE A 172 5.76 -0.32 7.72
N VAL A 173 6.01 -1.63 7.71
CA VAL A 173 7.34 -2.21 7.99
C VAL A 173 8.33 -1.85 6.89
N GLY A 174 7.90 -1.90 5.63
CA GLY A 174 8.72 -1.53 4.48
C GLY A 174 9.11 -0.06 4.48
N HIS A 175 8.14 0.85 4.70
CA HIS A 175 8.39 2.27 4.82
C HIS A 175 9.26 2.61 6.04
N TYR A 176 9.03 1.95 7.18
CA TYR A 176 9.92 2.06 8.34
C TYR A 176 11.37 1.68 8.01
N SER A 177 11.56 0.59 7.25
CA SER A 177 12.86 0.11 6.78
C SER A 177 13.51 1.11 5.80
N ALA A 178 12.72 1.74 4.92
CA ALA A 178 13.17 2.79 4.01
C ALA A 178 13.65 4.05 4.77
N LEU A 179 12.84 4.57 5.70
CA LEU A 179 13.21 5.73 6.52
C LEU A 179 14.47 5.49 7.35
N ARG A 180 14.71 4.25 7.81
CA ARG A 180 15.97 3.91 8.50
C ARG A 180 17.17 4.00 7.55
N MET A 181 17.03 3.64 6.27
CA MET A 181 18.12 3.80 5.30
C MET A 181 18.34 5.28 4.97
N ALA A 182 17.26 6.05 4.83
CA ALA A 182 17.33 7.50 4.63
C ALA A 182 18.01 8.22 5.79
N GLU A 183 17.75 7.80 7.04
CA GLU A 183 18.42 8.32 8.24
C GLU A 183 19.93 8.07 8.21
N ILE A 184 20.36 6.87 7.82
CA ILE A 184 21.78 6.57 7.65
C ILE A 184 22.38 7.45 6.53
N ALA A 185 21.68 7.61 5.41
CA ALA A 185 22.11 8.46 4.30
C ALA A 185 22.27 9.93 4.71
N PHE A 186 21.32 10.48 5.46
CA PHE A 186 21.37 11.84 6.00
C PHE A 186 22.65 12.08 6.80
N TYR A 187 22.94 11.21 7.77
CA TYR A 187 24.13 11.35 8.61
C TYR A 187 25.43 11.10 7.83
N CYS A 188 25.44 10.17 6.86
CA CYS A 188 26.57 10.02 5.93
C CYS A 188 26.90 11.34 5.22
N HIS A 189 25.90 12.03 4.68
CA HIS A 189 26.09 13.31 3.98
C HIS A 189 26.56 14.41 4.93
N LYS A 190 25.93 14.56 6.10
CA LYS A 190 26.34 15.56 7.11
C LYS A 190 27.79 15.39 7.56
N ILE A 191 28.23 14.14 7.78
CA ILE A 191 29.61 13.86 8.17
C ILE A 191 30.57 14.12 6.99
N ALA A 192 30.24 13.66 5.78
CA ALA A 192 31.07 13.87 4.59
C ALA A 192 31.24 15.37 4.26
N GLN A 193 30.20 16.18 4.49
CA GLN A 193 30.23 17.63 4.30
C GLN A 193 31.00 18.37 5.41
N GLY A 194 31.36 17.69 6.51
CA GLY A 194 32.04 18.27 7.66
C GLY A 194 31.14 19.10 8.57
N GLU A 195 29.82 18.98 8.42
CA GLU A 195 28.84 19.71 9.25
C GLU A 195 28.77 19.14 10.67
N ILE A 196 28.98 17.83 10.82
CA ILE A 196 29.05 17.14 12.10
C ILE A 196 30.22 16.13 12.10
N GLY A 197 30.78 15.85 13.28
CA GLY A 197 31.75 14.76 13.47
C GLY A 197 31.08 13.39 13.66
N LYS A 198 31.81 12.30 13.37
CA LYS A 198 31.32 10.90 13.54
C LYS A 198 30.85 10.55 14.95
N GLU A 199 31.42 11.21 15.97
CA GLU A 199 31.09 10.99 17.38
C GLU A 199 30.01 11.94 17.92
N ASN A 200 29.46 12.82 17.07
CA ASN A 200 28.49 13.82 17.48
C ASN A 200 27.25 13.15 18.12
N GLU A 201 26.86 13.63 19.30
CA GLU A 201 25.72 13.13 20.10
C GLU A 201 24.37 13.25 19.38
N GLN A 202 24.26 14.15 18.39
CA GLN A 202 23.08 14.27 17.54
C GLN A 202 22.87 13.06 16.62
N ILE A 203 23.89 12.22 16.41
CA ILE A 203 23.78 10.99 15.62
C ILE A 203 23.15 9.90 16.51
N PRO A 204 21.98 9.33 16.16
CA PRO A 204 21.35 8.25 16.90
C PRO A 204 22.30 7.06 17.08
N LYS A 205 22.30 6.46 18.28
CA LYS A 205 23.21 5.36 18.65
C LYS A 205 23.19 4.19 17.65
N ASN A 206 22.00 3.84 17.16
CA ASN A 206 21.80 2.79 16.17
C ASN A 206 22.45 3.14 14.81
N VAL A 207 22.36 4.40 14.38
CA VAL A 207 22.98 4.88 13.14
C VAL A 207 24.49 4.86 13.31
N ARG A 208 25.01 5.44 14.41
CA ARG A 208 26.45 5.46 14.70
C ARG A 208 27.04 4.05 14.71
N SER A 209 26.43 3.12 15.44
CA SER A 209 26.87 1.72 15.49
C SER A 209 26.86 1.06 14.11
N THR A 210 25.84 1.34 13.29
CA THR A 210 25.76 0.82 11.91
C THR A 210 26.91 1.37 11.05
N LEU A 211 27.16 2.68 11.10
CA LEU A 211 28.21 3.33 10.34
C LEU A 211 29.60 2.83 10.75
N THR A 212 29.89 2.76 12.05
CA THR A 212 31.18 2.24 12.55
C THR A 212 31.44 0.82 12.04
N HIS A 213 30.41 -0.05 12.08
CA HIS A 213 30.54 -1.43 11.61
C HIS A 213 30.76 -1.51 10.10
N VAL A 214 30.02 -0.73 9.32
CA VAL A 214 30.13 -0.66 7.87
C VAL A 214 31.49 -0.13 7.43
N LEU A 215 31.96 0.96 8.04
CA LEU A 215 33.28 1.54 7.72
C LEU A 215 34.41 0.56 8.03
N LYS A 216 34.37 -0.12 9.19
CA LYS A 216 35.36 -1.14 9.56
C LYS A 216 35.39 -2.31 8.57
N LYS A 217 34.23 -2.71 8.04
CA LYS A 217 34.14 -3.75 7.00
C LYS A 217 34.76 -3.29 5.68
N ILE A 218 34.47 -2.06 5.25
CA ILE A 218 35.01 -1.49 4.02
C ILE A 218 36.53 -1.33 4.13
N GLU A 219 37.04 -0.85 5.28
CA GLU A 219 38.48 -0.73 5.54
C GLU A 219 39.21 -2.07 5.41
N LYS A 220 38.57 -3.17 5.86
CA LYS A 220 39.16 -4.51 5.79
C LYS A 220 39.24 -5.06 4.36
N ASP A 221 38.24 -4.77 3.52
CA ASP A 221 38.16 -5.29 2.15
C ASP A 221 37.35 -4.35 1.24
N PRO A 222 37.94 -3.25 0.75
CA PRO A 222 37.22 -2.24 -0.03
C PRO A 222 36.78 -2.76 -1.41
N ASN A 223 37.50 -3.74 -1.96
CA ASN A 223 37.21 -4.34 -3.26
C ASN A 223 35.89 -5.12 -3.23
N LYS A 224 35.63 -5.86 -2.15
CA LYS A 224 34.36 -6.58 -1.94
C LYS A 224 33.12 -5.69 -2.06
N TYR A 225 33.24 -4.41 -1.71
CA TYR A 225 32.13 -3.46 -1.71
C TYR A 225 32.16 -2.46 -2.88
N ALA A 226 33.06 -2.66 -3.86
CA ALA A 226 33.28 -1.75 -4.97
C ALA A 226 33.57 -0.30 -4.50
N LEU A 227 34.48 -0.16 -3.54
CA LEU A 227 34.96 1.12 -3.00
C LEU A 227 36.52 1.19 -2.91
N PRO A 228 37.29 0.73 -3.91
CA PRO A 228 38.75 0.84 -3.86
C PRO A 228 39.19 2.30 -3.86
N GLU A 229 40.34 2.57 -3.23
CA GLU A 229 41.11 3.83 -3.35
C GLU A 229 40.38 5.11 -2.91
N LYS A 230 39.26 5.01 -2.19
CA LYS A 230 38.51 6.16 -1.66
C LYS A 230 38.97 6.51 -0.25
N ASN A 231 39.10 7.81 0.05
CA ASN A 231 39.27 8.26 1.43
C ASN A 231 37.94 8.19 2.21
N GLU A 232 37.98 8.35 3.53
CA GLU A 232 36.80 8.21 4.38
C GLU A 232 35.66 9.17 4.01
N LYS A 233 35.99 10.43 3.67
CA LYS A 233 34.98 11.43 3.25
C LYS A 233 34.29 11.01 1.96
N GLU A 234 35.04 10.49 1.00
CA GLU A 234 34.51 9.96 -0.26
C GLU A 234 33.67 8.70 -0.04
N ILE A 235 34.09 7.80 0.86
CA ILE A 235 33.33 6.62 1.25
C ILE A 235 32.00 7.03 1.88
N LEU A 236 31.99 7.99 2.80
CA LEU A 236 30.78 8.47 3.46
C LEU A 236 29.82 9.16 2.47
N SER A 237 30.34 10.00 1.57
CA SER A 237 29.54 10.63 0.52
C SER A 237 28.87 9.57 -0.37
N GLU A 238 29.64 8.57 -0.80
CA GLU A 238 29.18 7.46 -1.62
C GLU A 238 28.17 6.57 -0.90
N LEU A 239 28.42 6.24 0.38
CA LEU A 239 27.46 5.52 1.22
C LEU A 239 26.17 6.32 1.38
N GLY A 240 26.23 7.65 1.50
CA GLY A 240 25.06 8.52 1.52
C GLY A 240 24.17 8.30 0.30
N HIS A 241 24.75 8.34 -0.90
CA HIS A 241 24.02 8.06 -2.15
C HIS A 241 23.46 6.63 -2.20
N ARG A 242 24.25 5.62 -1.80
CA ARG A 242 23.82 4.22 -1.83
C ARG A 242 22.70 3.92 -0.85
N TYR A 243 22.77 4.45 0.37
CA TYR A 243 21.71 4.31 1.36
C TYR A 243 20.44 5.07 0.97
N HIS A 244 20.56 6.25 0.34
CA HIS A 244 19.41 6.96 -0.21
C HIS A 244 18.74 6.14 -1.32
N ALA A 245 19.50 5.60 -2.28
CA ALA A 245 18.94 4.77 -3.34
C ALA A 245 18.29 3.49 -2.79
N LEU A 246 18.90 2.86 -1.78
CA LEU A 246 18.32 1.71 -1.07
C LEU A 246 17.04 2.08 -0.30
N ALA A 247 16.95 3.29 0.25
CA ALA A 247 15.74 3.81 0.88
C ALA A 247 14.59 3.86 -0.13
N VAL A 248 14.82 4.51 -1.28
CA VAL A 248 13.83 4.61 -2.36
C VAL A 248 13.45 3.21 -2.86
N ALA A 249 14.41 2.31 -3.08
CA ALA A 249 14.14 0.96 -3.56
C ALA A 249 13.27 0.14 -2.59
N ARG A 250 13.49 0.28 -1.28
CA ARG A 250 12.71 -0.41 -0.25
C ARG A 250 11.30 0.15 -0.14
N ASP A 251 11.14 1.46 -0.30
CA ASP A 251 9.82 2.07 -0.27
C ASP A 251 9.00 1.66 -1.51
N LEU A 252 9.60 1.71 -2.70
CA LEU A 252 8.99 1.19 -3.92
C LEU A 252 8.63 -0.30 -3.79
N PHE A 253 9.48 -1.13 -3.18
CA PHE A 253 9.12 -2.53 -2.93
C PHE A 253 7.90 -2.65 -2.00
N ALA A 254 7.83 -1.82 -0.96
CA ALA A 254 6.71 -1.78 -0.03
C ALA A 254 5.42 -1.24 -0.69
N MET A 255 5.55 -0.40 -1.72
CA MET A 255 4.43 0.18 -2.45
C MET A 255 3.59 -0.83 -3.21
N HIS A 256 4.12 -2.02 -3.50
CA HIS A 256 3.32 -3.12 -4.03
C HIS A 256 2.14 -3.42 -3.09
N PHE A 257 2.44 -3.71 -1.82
CA PHE A 257 1.44 -3.97 -0.79
C PHE A 257 0.56 -2.74 -0.49
N TYR A 258 1.10 -1.53 -0.65
CA TYR A 258 0.32 -0.29 -0.55
C TYR A 258 -0.73 -0.21 -1.65
N SER A 259 -0.31 -0.41 -2.90
CA SER A 259 -1.15 -0.27 -4.07
C SER A 259 -2.26 -1.31 -4.13
N ASP A 260 -2.06 -2.51 -3.56
CA ASP A 260 -3.11 -3.50 -3.44
C ASP A 260 -4.36 -2.99 -2.72
N HIS A 261 -4.25 -2.04 -1.78
CA HIS A 261 -5.44 -1.48 -1.12
C HIS A 261 -6.39 -0.76 -2.08
N PHE A 262 -5.92 -0.36 -3.25
CA PHE A 262 -6.74 0.29 -4.27
C PHE A 262 -7.56 -0.72 -5.09
N ALA A 263 -7.42 -2.02 -4.82
CA ALA A 263 -8.26 -3.10 -5.33
C ALA A 263 -9.26 -3.60 -4.26
N GLY A 264 -10.56 -3.59 -4.56
CA GLY A 264 -11.62 -3.95 -3.60
C GLY A 264 -11.46 -5.34 -2.95
N GLY A 265 -11.03 -6.34 -3.73
CA GLY A 265 -10.76 -7.72 -3.30
C GLY A 265 -9.50 -7.88 -2.44
N HIS A 266 -8.73 -6.82 -2.20
CA HIS A 266 -7.55 -6.86 -1.34
C HIS A 266 -7.80 -6.24 0.04
N LEU A 267 -8.98 -5.66 0.25
CA LEU A 267 -9.34 -4.99 1.50
C LEU A 267 -9.70 -5.98 2.62
N SER A 268 -9.94 -5.44 3.82
CA SER A 268 -9.97 -6.20 5.08
C SER A 268 -10.98 -7.35 5.16
N ARG A 269 -12.06 -7.31 4.36
CA ARG A 269 -13.01 -8.43 4.23
C ARG A 269 -12.34 -9.69 3.69
N LEU A 270 -11.43 -9.52 2.72
CA LEU A 270 -10.80 -10.63 2.03
C LEU A 270 -9.64 -11.21 2.82
N GLY A 271 -8.79 -10.40 3.46
CA GLY A 271 -7.63 -10.94 4.18
C GLY A 271 -8.03 -11.95 5.25
N LYS A 272 -9.04 -11.65 6.08
CA LYS A 272 -9.55 -12.62 7.07
C LYS A 272 -10.05 -13.91 6.41
N MET A 273 -10.73 -13.80 5.27
CA MET A 273 -11.24 -14.97 4.54
C MET A 273 -10.14 -15.76 3.83
N ARG A 274 -9.05 -15.12 3.42
CA ARG A 274 -7.90 -15.73 2.74
C ARG A 274 -7.22 -16.78 3.60
N GLU A 275 -7.15 -16.53 4.91
CA GLU A 275 -6.64 -17.50 5.88
C GLU A 275 -7.72 -18.53 6.26
N GLN A 276 -8.92 -18.07 6.64
CA GLN A 276 -9.90 -18.91 7.33
C GLN A 276 -10.60 -19.91 6.40
N LEU A 277 -10.91 -19.55 5.15
CA LEU A 277 -11.57 -20.45 4.21
C LEU A 277 -10.70 -21.68 3.86
N PRO A 278 -9.43 -21.51 3.42
CA PRO A 278 -8.54 -22.65 3.19
C PRO A 278 -8.29 -23.47 4.46
N GLN A 279 -8.12 -22.81 5.62
CA GLN A 279 -7.90 -23.51 6.88
C GLN A 279 -9.08 -24.45 7.23
N GLN A 280 -10.32 -24.00 7.02
CA GLN A 280 -11.51 -24.78 7.38
C GLN A 280 -11.96 -25.77 6.29
N PHE A 281 -11.69 -25.49 5.01
CA PHE A 281 -12.26 -26.23 3.87
C PHE A 281 -11.25 -26.67 2.81
N GLY A 282 -9.94 -26.53 3.05
CA GLY A 282 -8.87 -26.95 2.16
C GLY A 282 -8.96 -26.31 0.77
N VAL A 283 -8.73 -27.12 -0.27
CA VAL A 283 -8.75 -26.67 -1.68
C VAL A 283 -10.07 -25.99 -2.06
N TRP A 284 -11.20 -26.46 -1.53
CA TRP A 284 -12.49 -25.82 -1.78
C TRP A 284 -12.53 -24.41 -1.21
N GLY A 285 -12.01 -24.22 0.00
CA GLY A 285 -11.84 -22.91 0.62
C GLY A 285 -10.99 -21.95 -0.23
N SER A 286 -9.87 -22.43 -0.76
CA SER A 286 -8.99 -21.65 -1.65
C SER A 286 -9.70 -21.21 -2.94
N ILE A 287 -10.54 -22.06 -3.53
CA ILE A 287 -11.32 -21.70 -4.73
C ILE A 287 -12.42 -20.69 -4.38
N LEU A 288 -13.09 -20.87 -3.25
CA LEU A 288 -14.18 -20.02 -2.81
C LEU A 288 -13.71 -18.61 -2.46
N VAL A 289 -12.57 -18.46 -1.77
CA VAL A 289 -12.04 -17.13 -1.46
C VAL A 289 -11.66 -16.36 -2.73
N ASN A 290 -11.17 -17.05 -3.77
CA ASN A 290 -10.94 -16.44 -5.08
C ASN A 290 -12.26 -15.96 -5.75
N ASN A 291 -13.37 -16.66 -5.52
CA ASN A 291 -14.66 -16.19 -6.04
C ASN A 291 -15.12 -14.92 -5.32
N MET A 292 -14.95 -14.85 -3.99
CA MET A 292 -15.24 -13.63 -3.23
C MET A 292 -14.34 -12.48 -3.64
N HIS A 293 -13.05 -12.73 -3.82
CA HIS A 293 -12.07 -11.77 -4.32
C HIS A 293 -12.53 -11.15 -5.64
N ASN A 294 -12.90 -12.01 -6.60
CA ASN A 294 -13.35 -11.56 -7.91
C ASN A 294 -14.71 -10.84 -7.85
N GLU A 295 -15.64 -11.28 -7.01
CA GLU A 295 -16.92 -10.59 -6.81
C GLU A 295 -16.72 -9.20 -6.20
N ASP A 296 -15.88 -9.04 -5.18
CA ASP A 296 -15.59 -7.73 -4.59
C ASP A 296 -14.84 -6.82 -5.57
N ASN A 297 -13.95 -7.38 -6.40
CA ASN A 297 -13.26 -6.66 -7.48
C ASN A 297 -14.22 -6.16 -8.57
N GLU A 298 -15.14 -7.01 -9.02
CA GLU A 298 -16.09 -6.69 -10.10
C GLU A 298 -17.19 -5.74 -9.60
N LYS A 299 -17.76 -6.05 -8.43
CA LYS A 299 -18.93 -5.34 -7.90
C LYS A 299 -18.54 -4.11 -7.09
N GLY A 300 -17.29 -4.01 -6.66
CA GLY A 300 -16.68 -2.93 -5.90
C GLY A 300 -17.19 -2.82 -4.46
N VAL A 301 -16.36 -2.21 -3.62
CA VAL A 301 -16.59 -2.01 -2.18
C VAL A 301 -16.56 -0.51 -1.88
N MET A 302 -17.48 -0.02 -1.05
CA MET A 302 -17.46 1.40 -0.67
C MET A 302 -16.31 1.64 0.30
N VAL A 303 -15.47 2.63 0.00
CA VAL A 303 -14.27 2.95 0.74
C VAL A 303 -14.25 4.41 1.15
N THR A 304 -13.43 4.69 2.16
CA THR A 304 -13.10 6.05 2.58
C THR A 304 -11.61 6.12 2.87
N ASN A 305 -11.06 7.32 2.79
CA ASN A 305 -9.69 7.58 3.22
C ASN A 305 -9.67 7.66 4.75
N SER A 306 -9.77 6.47 5.36
CA SER A 306 -10.02 6.30 6.80
C SER A 306 -8.90 6.84 7.67
N PHE A 307 -7.72 7.04 7.09
CA PHE A 307 -6.53 7.46 7.84
C PHE A 307 -6.24 8.96 7.75
N GLN A 308 -7.15 9.75 7.15
CA GLN A 308 -7.07 11.19 7.29
C GLN A 308 -7.45 11.58 8.73
N PRO A 309 -6.65 12.40 9.43
CA PRO A 309 -7.05 12.88 10.73
C PRO A 309 -8.39 13.64 10.58
N PRO A 310 -9.39 13.40 11.44
CA PRO A 310 -10.60 14.18 11.43
C PRO A 310 -10.25 15.61 11.86
N HIS A 311 -10.13 16.52 10.90
CA HIS A 311 -9.89 17.93 11.15
C HIS A 311 -11.18 18.72 10.93
N PRO A 312 -11.86 19.17 12.01
CA PRO A 312 -13.03 20.04 11.90
C PRO A 312 -12.68 21.54 11.78
N GLU A 313 -11.39 21.90 11.70
CA GLU A 313 -10.92 23.29 11.65
C GLU A 313 -10.84 23.77 10.19
N GLU A 314 -11.40 24.95 9.89
CA GLU A 314 -11.31 25.61 8.59
C GLU A 314 -9.84 25.78 8.14
N GLY A 315 -9.55 25.48 6.87
CA GLY A 315 -8.23 25.68 6.27
C GLY A 315 -7.29 24.46 6.30
N HIS A 316 -7.68 23.34 6.92
CA HIS A 316 -6.94 22.08 6.82
C HIS A 316 -7.30 21.33 5.54
N PHE A 317 -6.30 20.79 4.83
CA PHE A 317 -6.55 19.84 3.75
C PHE A 317 -7.33 18.64 4.29
N GLN A 318 -8.58 18.55 3.88
CA GLN A 318 -9.46 17.41 4.05
C GLN A 318 -9.85 17.00 2.65
N MET A 319 -9.60 15.75 2.30
CA MET A 319 -10.07 15.27 1.02
C MET A 319 -11.59 15.20 1.06
N LEU A 320 -12.24 15.66 -0.01
CA LEU A 320 -13.68 15.53 -0.13
C LEU A 320 -14.03 14.03 0.00
N ARG A 321 -14.87 13.71 0.97
CA ARG A 321 -15.48 12.38 1.12
C ARG A 321 -16.51 12.22 0.01
N GLU A 322 -16.04 11.98 -1.20
CA GLU A 322 -16.92 11.46 -2.24
C GLU A 322 -17.24 10.00 -1.93
N ASP A 323 -18.39 9.52 -2.41
CA ASP A 323 -18.75 8.11 -2.33
C ASP A 323 -17.78 7.33 -3.23
N CYS A 324 -16.60 7.01 -2.70
CA CYS A 324 -15.56 6.31 -3.41
C CYS A 324 -15.84 4.81 -3.36
N LYS A 325 -15.77 4.18 -4.53
CA LYS A 325 -15.93 2.74 -4.67
C LYS A 325 -14.63 2.16 -5.18
N ALA A 326 -13.99 1.34 -4.36
CA ALA A 326 -12.82 0.58 -4.78
C ALA A 326 -13.30 -0.61 -5.63
N TYR A 327 -13.01 -0.53 -6.92
CA TYR A 327 -13.07 -1.69 -7.81
C TYR A 327 -11.73 -2.43 -7.76
N GLY A 328 -11.62 -3.54 -8.46
CA GLY A 328 -10.50 -4.45 -8.30
C GLY A 328 -9.47 -4.49 -9.41
N ASP A 329 -8.73 -5.59 -9.40
CA ASP A 329 -7.84 -6.03 -10.46
C ASP A 329 -8.49 -5.89 -11.85
N GLY A 330 -7.75 -5.33 -12.78
CA GLY A 330 -8.18 -5.09 -14.15
C GLY A 330 -9.08 -3.86 -14.33
N THR A 331 -9.35 -3.10 -13.26
CA THR A 331 -10.17 -1.88 -13.34
C THR A 331 -9.38 -0.59 -13.25
N TYR A 332 -8.07 -0.67 -12.98
CA TYR A 332 -7.21 0.51 -12.89
C TYR A 332 -7.30 1.34 -14.17
N PHE A 333 -7.33 0.72 -15.35
CA PHE A 333 -7.39 1.42 -16.64
C PHE A 333 -8.77 1.94 -17.07
N ASN A 334 -9.84 1.64 -16.33
CA ASN A 334 -11.20 2.00 -16.72
C ASN A 334 -11.45 3.53 -16.67
N HIS A 335 -12.25 4.04 -17.61
CA HIS A 335 -12.61 5.46 -17.79
C HIS A 335 -13.43 6.09 -16.63
N GLY A 336 -13.54 5.42 -15.49
CA GLY A 336 -14.22 5.93 -14.29
C GLY A 336 -13.40 5.76 -13.02
N ASN A 337 -12.14 5.32 -13.12
CA ASN A 337 -11.28 5.03 -11.98
C ASN A 337 -10.17 6.08 -11.80
N ASP A 338 -10.23 7.17 -12.56
CA ASP A 338 -9.20 8.22 -12.62
C ASP A 338 -8.83 8.77 -11.25
N GLU A 339 -9.84 9.05 -10.41
CA GLU A 339 -9.58 9.59 -9.08
C GLU A 339 -8.93 8.57 -8.15
N ASN A 340 -9.34 7.31 -8.21
CA ASN A 340 -8.68 6.25 -7.44
C ASN A 340 -7.21 6.11 -7.86
N ARG A 341 -6.91 6.22 -9.17
CA ARG A 341 -5.53 6.25 -9.69
C ARG A 341 -4.75 7.46 -9.18
N ASN A 342 -5.36 8.65 -9.21
CA ASN A 342 -4.73 9.87 -8.72
C ASN A 342 -4.41 9.75 -7.23
N LEU A 343 -5.32 9.21 -6.42
CA LEU A 343 -5.09 8.97 -5.00
C LEU A 343 -3.96 7.97 -4.74
N LEU A 344 -3.91 6.88 -5.51
CA LEU A 344 -2.82 5.92 -5.45
C LEU A 344 -1.47 6.59 -5.74
N ILE A 345 -1.36 7.31 -6.86
CA ILE A 345 -0.12 7.97 -7.26
C ILE A 345 0.29 9.03 -6.23
N ASN A 346 -0.65 9.87 -5.79
CA ASN A 346 -0.40 10.88 -4.76
C ASN A 346 0.07 10.25 -3.44
N GLY A 347 -0.52 9.13 -3.04
CA GLY A 347 -0.10 8.39 -1.86
C GLY A 347 1.32 7.85 -1.97
N MET A 348 1.68 7.29 -3.12
CA MET A 348 3.03 6.83 -3.40
C MET A 348 4.05 7.98 -3.42
N ASP A 349 3.73 9.10 -4.09
CA ASP A 349 4.55 10.31 -4.08
C ASP A 349 4.77 10.84 -2.65
N ASN A 350 3.73 10.86 -1.81
CA ASN A 350 3.83 11.30 -0.42
C ASN A 350 4.63 10.33 0.47
N SER A 351 4.59 9.02 0.18
CA SER A 351 5.45 8.04 0.84
C SER A 351 6.92 8.35 0.57
N LEU A 352 7.32 8.53 -0.68
CA LEU A 352 8.70 8.90 -1.00
C LEU A 352 9.05 10.33 -0.56
N GLY A 353 8.05 11.21 -0.47
CA GLY A 353 8.18 12.55 0.12
C GLY A 353 8.69 12.52 1.56
N ASP A 354 8.36 11.49 2.35
CA ASP A 354 8.88 11.34 3.71
C ASP A 354 10.39 11.05 3.72
N ILE A 355 10.91 10.33 2.71
CA ILE A 355 12.35 10.11 2.53
C ILE A 355 13.04 11.42 2.18
N ALA A 356 12.53 12.16 1.19
CA ALA A 356 13.09 13.44 0.78
C ALA A 356 13.11 14.44 1.96
N ARG A 357 12.00 14.53 2.69
CA ARG A 357 11.89 15.36 3.89
C ARG A 357 12.94 14.98 4.93
N LEU A 358 13.08 13.68 5.23
CA LEU A 358 14.08 13.21 6.19
C LEU A 358 15.50 13.59 5.75
N LEU A 359 15.83 13.42 4.46
CA LEU A 359 17.14 13.79 3.92
C LEU A 359 17.42 15.30 3.98
N ILE A 360 16.38 16.14 4.00
CA ILE A 360 16.52 17.60 4.10
C ILE A 360 16.57 18.04 5.58
N THR A 361 15.65 17.55 6.40
CA THR A 361 15.42 18.08 7.76
C THR A 361 16.07 17.24 8.87
N GLY A 362 16.43 15.99 8.58
CA GLY A 362 16.86 15.00 9.58
C GLY A 362 15.69 14.41 10.41
N GLU A 363 14.44 14.82 10.13
CA GLU A 363 13.30 14.44 10.95
C GLU A 363 12.60 13.17 10.43
N ARG A 364 12.67 12.10 11.21
CA ARG A 364 12.02 10.83 10.90
C ARG A 364 10.56 10.81 11.39
N ARG A 365 9.64 10.51 10.49
CA ARG A 365 8.21 10.33 10.80
C ARG A 365 7.94 9.02 11.52
N ARG A 366 6.88 9.03 12.34
CA ARG A 366 6.27 7.83 12.92
C ARG A 366 5.19 7.29 11.98
N SER A 367 4.82 6.03 12.15
CA SER A 367 3.86 5.31 11.30
C SER A 367 2.53 6.05 11.10
N LEU A 368 1.97 6.63 12.16
CA LEU A 368 0.73 7.43 12.10
C LEU A 368 0.83 8.69 11.23
N GLU A 369 2.05 9.11 10.90
CA GLU A 369 2.36 10.37 10.22
C GLU A 369 2.97 10.12 8.83
N TYR A 370 2.98 8.86 8.38
CA TYR A 370 3.44 8.48 7.05
C TYR A 370 2.55 9.12 5.98
N GLY A 371 3.18 9.80 5.03
CA GLY A 371 2.51 10.58 4.00
C GLY A 371 1.52 9.74 3.20
N GLY A 372 1.95 8.54 2.77
CA GLY A 372 1.12 7.65 1.96
C GLY A 372 -0.14 7.14 2.65
N ILE A 373 -0.12 6.98 3.98
CA ILE A 373 -1.27 6.47 4.74
C ILE A 373 -2.49 7.39 4.60
N THR A 374 -2.27 8.70 4.49
CA THR A 374 -3.31 9.73 4.28
C THR A 374 -4.24 9.46 3.07
N PHE A 375 -3.74 8.70 2.09
CA PHE A 375 -4.44 8.40 0.84
C PHE A 375 -4.95 6.96 0.76
N LEU A 376 -4.58 6.11 1.72
CA LEU A 376 -4.88 4.69 1.66
C LEU A 376 -6.39 4.45 1.88
N PRO A 377 -7.09 3.79 0.95
CA PRO A 377 -8.50 3.48 1.12
C PRO A 377 -8.68 2.36 2.15
N ALA A 378 -9.76 2.44 2.91
CA ALA A 378 -10.26 1.32 3.70
C ALA A 378 -11.78 1.27 3.61
N ILE A 379 -12.37 0.10 3.90
CA ILE A 379 -13.81 -0.12 3.77
C ILE A 379 -14.57 0.84 4.69
N ASP A 380 -15.50 1.60 4.13
CA ASP A 380 -16.33 2.53 4.89
C ASP A 380 -17.60 1.83 5.36
N TYR A 381 -17.56 1.31 6.58
CA TYR A 381 -18.74 0.70 7.20
C TYR A 381 -19.80 1.70 7.64
N SER A 382 -19.54 3.02 7.57
CA SER A 382 -20.57 4.05 7.73
C SER A 382 -21.39 4.30 6.46
N LYS A 383 -21.02 3.63 5.36
CA LYS A 383 -21.70 3.68 4.08
C LYS A 383 -22.33 2.34 3.73
N ARG A 384 -23.26 2.36 2.79
CA ARG A 384 -23.86 1.14 2.24
C ARG A 384 -22.81 0.25 1.60
N GLN A 385 -23.07 -1.05 1.63
CA GLN A 385 -22.14 -2.06 1.15
C GLN A 385 -22.87 -3.13 0.36
N THR A 386 -22.24 -3.62 -0.70
CA THR A 386 -22.69 -4.86 -1.37
C THR A 386 -22.68 -6.00 -0.36
N GLN A 387 -23.72 -6.84 -0.40
CA GLN A 387 -23.83 -8.02 0.45
C GLN A 387 -22.68 -9.00 0.11
N PRO A 388 -21.72 -9.24 1.03
CA PRO A 388 -20.54 -10.05 0.71
C PRO A 388 -20.90 -11.51 0.43
N LEU A 389 -20.07 -12.22 -0.35
CA LEU A 389 -20.29 -13.63 -0.60
C LEU A 389 -20.15 -14.47 0.67
N PHE A 390 -19.16 -14.14 1.51
CA PHE A 390 -18.90 -14.81 2.80
C PHE A 390 -18.84 -13.82 3.95
N ILE A 391 -19.28 -14.29 5.12
CA ILE A 391 -19.16 -13.59 6.41
C ILE A 391 -18.62 -14.56 7.45
N LEU A 392 -17.72 -14.07 8.30
CA LEU A 392 -17.28 -14.79 9.49
C LEU A 392 -18.20 -14.39 10.63
N GLY A 393 -19.03 -15.33 11.10
CA GLY A 393 -19.95 -15.08 12.21
C GLY A 393 -19.22 -14.92 13.55
N PRO A 394 -19.90 -14.36 14.58
CA PRO A 394 -19.32 -14.22 15.92
C PRO A 394 -19.00 -15.57 16.58
N ASP A 395 -19.68 -16.62 16.14
CA ASP A 395 -19.45 -18.02 16.51
C ASP A 395 -18.23 -18.65 15.81
N ARG A 396 -17.47 -17.85 15.05
CA ARG A 396 -16.29 -18.25 14.25
C ARG A 396 -16.58 -19.24 13.12
N HIS A 397 -17.84 -19.45 12.77
CA HIS A 397 -18.19 -20.21 11.58
C HIS A 397 -18.28 -19.29 10.36
N ILE A 398 -17.95 -19.84 9.19
CA ILE A 398 -18.09 -19.15 7.92
C ILE A 398 -19.50 -19.37 7.38
N TYR A 399 -20.13 -18.29 6.96
CA TYR A 399 -21.45 -18.26 6.36
C TYR A 399 -21.34 -17.76 4.92
N PHE A 400 -22.20 -18.25 4.03
CA PHE A 400 -22.27 -17.82 2.63
C PHE A 400 -23.68 -17.34 2.29
N ARG A 401 -23.80 -16.37 1.39
CA ARG A 401 -25.09 -15.82 0.94
C ARG A 401 -25.95 -16.92 0.30
N SER A 402 -27.17 -17.13 0.79
CA SER A 402 -28.06 -18.17 0.24
C SER A 402 -28.48 -17.90 -1.21
N ASN A 403 -28.73 -16.63 -1.55
CA ASN A 403 -29.03 -16.22 -2.92
C ASN A 403 -27.74 -15.81 -3.63
N LEU A 404 -27.16 -16.72 -4.42
CA LEU A 404 -25.90 -16.46 -5.11
C LEU A 404 -26.03 -15.41 -6.22
N ARG A 405 -27.21 -15.31 -6.84
CA ARG A 405 -27.43 -14.45 -8.02
C ARG A 405 -27.66 -12.99 -7.67
N HIS A 406 -28.47 -12.71 -6.65
CA HIS A 406 -28.89 -11.34 -6.36
C HIS A 406 -28.13 -10.82 -5.14
N ILE A 407 -27.34 -9.76 -5.36
CA ILE A 407 -26.55 -9.09 -4.33
C ILE A 407 -27.37 -7.91 -3.82
N LYS A 408 -27.77 -7.97 -2.55
CA LYS A 408 -28.43 -6.84 -1.90
C LYS A 408 -27.44 -5.72 -1.62
N MET A 409 -27.92 -4.47 -1.68
CA MET A 409 -27.22 -3.34 -1.09
C MET A 409 -27.67 -3.19 0.37
N LEU A 410 -26.74 -3.37 1.30
CA LEU A 410 -26.98 -3.31 2.73
C LEU A 410 -26.68 -1.90 3.24
N SER A 411 -27.57 -1.33 4.06
CA SER A 411 -27.25 -0.13 4.84
C SER A 411 -26.21 -0.45 5.94
N PRO A 412 -25.56 0.56 6.55
CA PRO A 412 -24.65 0.35 7.68
C PRO A 412 -25.23 -0.53 8.80
N SER A 413 -26.42 -0.20 9.29
CA SER A 413 -27.10 -0.94 10.36
C SER A 413 -27.49 -2.36 9.95
N GLU A 414 -27.86 -2.59 8.69
CA GLU A 414 -28.15 -3.92 8.18
C GLU A 414 -26.90 -4.77 8.01
N TYR A 415 -25.80 -4.17 7.56
CA TYR A 415 -24.51 -4.84 7.48
C TYR A 415 -24.06 -5.31 8.88
N GLU A 416 -24.20 -4.44 9.89
CA GLU A 416 -23.90 -4.78 11.29
C GLU A 416 -24.79 -5.94 11.78
N LYS A 417 -26.12 -5.86 11.61
CA LYS A 417 -27.03 -6.95 11.99
C LYS A 417 -26.75 -8.26 11.26
N THR A 418 -26.42 -8.18 9.97
CA THR A 418 -26.09 -9.34 9.14
C THR A 418 -24.81 -10.02 9.61
N THR A 419 -23.80 -9.26 10.04
CA THR A 419 -22.56 -9.84 10.58
C THR A 419 -22.73 -10.43 11.97
N GLN A 420 -23.60 -9.84 12.81
CA GLN A 420 -23.93 -10.36 14.14
C GLN A 420 -24.80 -11.63 14.10
N ASP A 421 -25.73 -11.73 13.16
CA ASP A 421 -26.62 -12.89 13.00
C ASP A 421 -26.84 -13.25 11.52
N PRO A 422 -25.84 -13.89 10.87
CA PRO A 422 -25.91 -14.18 9.44
C PRO A 422 -27.09 -15.08 9.05
N SER A 423 -27.44 -16.05 9.91
CA SER A 423 -28.45 -17.06 9.62
C SER A 423 -29.85 -16.47 9.43
N HIS A 424 -30.19 -15.43 10.20
CA HIS A 424 -31.48 -14.74 10.06
C HIS A 424 -31.48 -13.67 8.96
N HIS A 425 -30.32 -13.39 8.36
CA HIS A 425 -30.15 -12.34 7.34
C HIS A 425 -29.77 -12.91 5.97
N GLY A 426 -30.25 -14.11 5.65
CA GLY A 426 -30.13 -14.71 4.31
C GLY A 426 -28.77 -15.34 4.00
N TYR A 427 -28.06 -15.77 5.05
CA TYR A 427 -26.86 -16.60 4.90
C TYR A 427 -27.08 -18.00 5.46
N GLU A 428 -26.31 -18.94 4.92
CA GLU A 428 -26.24 -20.30 5.40
C GLU A 428 -24.83 -20.62 5.91
N LYS A 429 -24.77 -21.40 7.00
CA LYS A 429 -23.51 -21.93 7.51
C LYS A 429 -22.84 -22.81 6.45
N LEU A 430 -21.57 -22.54 6.18
CA LEU A 430 -20.74 -23.31 5.27
C LEU A 430 -20.28 -24.59 5.97
N THR A 431 -20.49 -25.73 5.31
CA THR A 431 -20.02 -27.06 5.74
C THR A 431 -19.14 -27.64 4.62
N PRO A 432 -18.29 -28.66 4.88
CA PRO A 432 -17.45 -29.24 3.83
C PRO A 432 -18.23 -29.66 2.57
N TRP A 433 -19.41 -30.28 2.76
CA TRP A 433 -20.29 -30.65 1.65
C TRP A 433 -20.85 -29.44 0.91
N LYS A 434 -21.31 -28.41 1.65
CA LYS A 434 -21.80 -27.17 1.03
C LYS A 434 -20.69 -26.40 0.31
N ALA A 435 -19.45 -26.44 0.80
CA ALA A 435 -18.30 -25.81 0.16
C ALA A 435 -18.01 -26.46 -1.21
N PHE A 436 -18.00 -27.79 -1.27
CA PHE A 436 -17.88 -28.53 -2.52
C PHE A 436 -19.00 -28.17 -3.51
N LEU A 437 -20.27 -28.22 -3.08
CA LEU A 437 -21.41 -27.88 -3.92
C LEU A 437 -21.38 -26.41 -4.38
N LEU A 438 -20.94 -25.50 -3.52
CA LEU A 438 -20.83 -24.09 -3.84
C LEU A 438 -19.74 -23.83 -4.89
N VAL A 439 -18.60 -24.53 -4.81
CA VAL A 439 -17.57 -24.48 -5.86
C VAL A 439 -18.13 -24.96 -7.19
N LEU A 440 -18.84 -26.09 -7.22
CA LEU A 440 -19.48 -26.58 -8.45
C LEU A 440 -20.46 -25.54 -9.03
N LYS A 441 -21.31 -24.93 -8.19
CA LYS A 441 -22.25 -23.88 -8.63
C LYS A 441 -21.53 -22.68 -9.23
N LEU A 442 -20.51 -22.16 -8.55
CA LEU A 442 -19.82 -20.93 -8.96
C LEU A 442 -18.85 -21.13 -10.12
N ARG A 443 -18.27 -22.32 -10.29
CA ARG A 443 -17.28 -22.60 -11.36
C ARG A 443 -17.88 -23.31 -12.56
N MET A 444 -18.61 -24.40 -12.36
CA MET A 444 -19.13 -25.22 -13.46
C MET A 444 -20.46 -24.69 -14.00
N LEU A 445 -21.27 -24.09 -13.13
CA LEU A 445 -22.57 -23.50 -13.49
C LEU A 445 -22.51 -21.97 -13.49
N ALA A 446 -21.34 -21.39 -13.68
CA ALA A 446 -21.11 -19.94 -13.61
C ALA A 446 -22.11 -19.10 -14.41
N PRO A 447 -22.52 -19.46 -15.66
CA PRO A 447 -23.53 -18.69 -16.40
C PRO A 447 -24.89 -18.62 -15.68
N PHE A 448 -25.23 -19.65 -14.90
CA PHE A 448 -26.47 -19.73 -14.13
C PHE A 448 -26.33 -19.15 -12.73
N TYR A 449 -25.15 -18.72 -12.28
CA TYR A 449 -24.96 -18.15 -10.95
C TYR A 449 -24.18 -16.84 -11.00
N ARG A 450 -24.13 -16.20 -12.17
CA ARG A 450 -23.58 -14.86 -12.31
C ARG A 450 -24.32 -13.91 -11.37
N SER A 451 -23.56 -13.20 -10.55
CA SER A 451 -24.13 -12.32 -9.54
C SER A 451 -24.38 -10.92 -10.10
N GLU A 452 -25.50 -10.32 -9.71
CA GLU A 452 -25.93 -8.98 -10.11
C GLU A 452 -26.39 -8.20 -8.88
N VAL A 453 -26.02 -6.93 -8.81
CA VAL A 453 -26.44 -6.04 -7.72
C VAL A 453 -27.89 -5.63 -7.95
N GLU A 454 -28.73 -5.84 -6.95
CA GLU A 454 -30.14 -5.46 -7.01
C GLU A 454 -30.28 -3.95 -7.20
N LEU A 455 -31.13 -3.55 -8.16
CA LEU A 455 -31.47 -2.15 -8.39
C LEU A 455 -32.21 -1.58 -7.17
N LEU A 456 -31.71 -0.48 -6.64
CA LEU A 456 -32.34 0.22 -5.54
C LEU A 456 -33.60 0.94 -6.02
N THR A 457 -34.74 0.64 -5.39
CA THR A 457 -35.93 1.49 -5.51
C THR A 457 -35.66 2.84 -4.86
N GLN A 458 -36.34 3.91 -5.29
CA GLN A 458 -36.17 5.24 -4.68
C GLN A 458 -36.41 5.24 -3.18
N LYS A 459 -37.49 4.57 -2.74
CA LYS A 459 -37.82 4.42 -1.32
C LYS A 459 -36.65 3.78 -0.55
N ARG A 460 -36.14 2.67 -1.07
CA ARG A 460 -35.03 1.96 -0.45
C ARG A 460 -33.74 2.78 -0.46
N GLY A 461 -33.50 3.53 -1.52
CA GLY A 461 -32.37 4.47 -1.61
C GLY A 461 -32.41 5.53 -0.51
N HIS A 462 -33.58 6.08 -0.22
CA HIS A 462 -33.80 7.03 0.87
C HIS A 462 -33.60 6.39 2.25
N GLU A 463 -34.17 5.22 2.50
CA GLU A 463 -34.00 4.49 3.78
C GLU A 463 -32.52 4.23 4.08
N ILE A 464 -31.74 3.81 3.08
CA ILE A 464 -30.30 3.58 3.24
C ILE A 464 -29.58 4.91 3.52
N GLN A 465 -29.93 5.98 2.82
CA GLN A 465 -29.29 7.29 2.99
C GLN A 465 -29.52 7.89 4.39
N GLU A 466 -30.73 7.72 4.94
CA GLU A 466 -31.05 8.10 6.32
C GLU A 466 -30.19 7.33 7.32
N ASP A 467 -30.01 6.02 7.13
CA ASP A 467 -29.16 5.18 7.99
C ASP A 467 -27.67 5.56 7.89
N GLU A 468 -27.18 5.92 6.71
CA GLU A 468 -25.82 6.43 6.49
C GLU A 468 -25.57 7.75 7.24
N GLN A 469 -26.56 8.66 7.23
CA GLN A 469 -26.47 9.92 7.97
C GLN A 469 -26.44 9.67 9.48
N LEU A 470 -27.34 8.84 10.00
CA LEU A 470 -27.38 8.45 11.41
C LEU A 470 -26.06 7.81 11.87
N CYS A 471 -25.49 6.93 11.06
CA CYS A 471 -24.21 6.28 11.35
C CYS A 471 -23.06 7.29 11.38
N THR A 472 -22.99 8.19 10.39
CA THR A 472 -21.98 9.24 10.30
C THR A 472 -22.04 10.17 11.52
N ASP A 473 -23.23 10.58 11.93
CA ASP A 473 -23.43 11.44 13.10
C ASP A 473 -23.01 10.74 14.39
N LYS A 474 -23.35 9.45 14.55
CA LYS A 474 -22.91 8.63 15.69
C LYS A 474 -21.39 8.57 15.79
N ILE A 475 -20.69 8.30 14.68
CA ILE A 475 -19.22 8.25 14.63
C ILE A 475 -18.63 9.62 14.98
N ARG A 476 -19.20 10.71 14.43
CA ARG A 476 -18.76 12.08 14.72
C ARG A 476 -18.88 12.41 16.22
N CYS A 477 -20.01 12.06 16.84
CA CYS A 477 -20.21 12.25 18.28
C CYS A 477 -19.22 11.45 19.12
N GLN A 478 -18.94 10.19 18.76
CA GLN A 478 -17.96 9.35 19.47
C GLN A 478 -16.53 9.93 19.38
N LEU A 479 -16.13 10.43 18.21
CA LEU A 479 -14.83 11.09 18.03
C LEU A 479 -14.69 12.35 18.89
N LEU A 480 -15.75 13.16 19.00
CA LEU A 480 -15.78 14.34 19.86
C LEU A 480 -15.66 13.97 21.35
N LEU A 481 -16.34 12.90 21.78
CA LEU A 481 -16.28 12.40 23.16
C LEU A 481 -14.89 11.84 23.52
N ARG A 482 -14.24 11.08 22.61
CA ARG A 482 -12.86 10.60 22.79
C ARG A 482 -11.85 11.75 22.94
N LYS A 483 -12.08 12.89 22.28
CA LYS A 483 -11.25 14.10 22.41
C LYS A 483 -11.40 14.74 23.80
N GLN A 484 -12.59 14.71 24.40
CA GLN A 484 -12.83 15.25 25.75
C GLN A 484 -12.24 14.36 26.85
N SER A 485 -12.35 13.03 26.75
CA SER A 485 -11.78 12.11 27.74
C SER A 485 -10.25 12.16 27.81
N ASN A 486 -9.58 12.38 26.67
CA ASN A 486 -8.12 12.57 26.63
C ASN A 486 -7.65 13.92 27.20
N MET A 487 -8.56 14.88 27.42
CA MET A 487 -8.24 16.12 28.14
C MET A 487 -8.50 16.02 29.65
N SER A 488 -9.30 15.05 30.09
CA SER A 488 -9.66 14.87 31.51
C SER A 488 -8.78 13.87 32.27
N ALA A 489 -7.96 13.09 31.56
CA ALA A 489 -7.00 12.14 32.16
C ALA A 489 -5.59 12.75 32.23
N VAL A 490 -5.39 13.73 33.10
CA VAL A 490 -4.05 14.13 33.57
C VAL A 490 -4.00 13.83 35.08
N PRO A 491 -3.28 12.79 35.53
CA PRO A 491 -2.90 12.72 36.94
C PRO A 491 -1.86 13.80 37.21
N SER A 492 -2.07 14.57 38.28
CA SER A 492 -1.07 15.49 38.82
C SER A 492 0.21 14.73 39.19
N PHE A 493 1.27 14.91 38.42
CA PHE A 493 2.62 14.47 38.79
C PHE A 493 3.55 15.68 38.82
N ASP A 494 4.19 15.85 39.97
CA ASP A 494 5.11 16.92 40.30
C ASP A 494 6.36 16.96 39.40
N ALA A 495 6.90 18.16 39.30
CA ALA A 495 7.92 18.63 38.38
C ALA A 495 9.25 17.85 38.40
N LYS A 496 9.70 17.44 37.20
CA LYS A 496 10.98 17.85 36.54
C LYS A 496 11.35 16.88 35.40
N SER A 497 10.90 17.20 34.19
CA SER A 497 11.46 16.83 32.88
C SER A 497 10.40 17.16 31.84
N SER A 498 10.56 18.28 31.14
CA SER A 498 9.56 18.84 30.24
C SER A 498 9.48 18.04 28.93
N ALA A 499 8.68 16.98 28.93
CA ALA A 499 8.05 16.42 27.73
C ALA A 499 6.60 16.92 27.70
N VAL A 500 6.31 17.87 26.80
CA VAL A 500 4.94 18.34 26.55
C VAL A 500 4.15 17.19 25.91
N PRO A 501 2.93 16.86 26.38
CA PRO A 501 2.07 15.91 25.70
C PRO A 501 1.62 16.55 24.38
N LEU A 502 2.26 16.15 23.27
CA LEU A 502 1.95 16.63 21.93
C LEU A 502 0.54 16.18 21.54
N LYS A 503 -0.36 17.14 21.35
CA LYS A 503 -1.66 16.91 20.69
C LYS A 503 -1.40 16.55 19.23
N VAL A 504 -2.10 15.53 18.73
CA VAL A 504 -2.08 15.15 17.30
C VAL A 504 -2.43 16.38 16.46
N GLY A 505 -1.51 16.81 15.59
CA GLY A 505 -1.68 18.00 14.74
C GLY A 505 -1.06 19.31 15.24
N GLN A 506 -0.40 19.35 16.40
CA GLN A 506 0.24 20.58 16.92
C GLN A 506 1.34 21.13 15.98
N TRP A 507 1.87 20.31 15.07
CA TRP A 507 2.84 20.74 14.04
C TRP A 507 2.23 21.58 12.90
N ARG A 508 0.90 21.57 12.72
CA ARG A 508 0.22 22.46 11.77
C ARG A 508 -0.07 23.85 12.35
N GLN A 509 -0.08 23.99 13.68
CA GLN A 509 -0.47 25.24 14.36
C GLN A 509 0.70 26.21 14.62
N ASN A 510 1.95 25.76 14.53
CA ASN A 510 3.12 26.61 14.76
C ASN A 510 3.73 27.22 13.48
N ALA A 511 3.08 27.06 12.32
CA ALA A 511 3.43 27.83 11.13
C ALA A 511 2.58 29.11 11.10
N ILE A 512 3.10 30.18 11.69
CA ILE A 512 2.61 31.54 11.42
C ILE A 512 2.62 31.73 9.88
N PRO A 513 1.54 32.23 9.26
CA PRO A 513 1.39 32.29 7.81
C PRO A 513 2.23 33.46 7.29
N ILE A 514 3.52 33.24 7.08
CA ILE A 514 4.33 34.14 6.25
C ILE A 514 4.90 33.40 5.04
N HIS A 515 5.08 32.08 5.06
CA HIS A 515 5.38 31.30 3.85
C HIS A 515 4.55 30.03 3.79
N ALA A 516 3.38 30.14 3.16
CA ALA A 516 2.62 28.97 2.72
C ALA A 516 3.42 28.25 1.63
N ILE A 517 4.20 27.23 2.02
CA ILE A 517 4.91 26.30 1.11
C ILE A 517 3.92 25.30 0.46
N ILE A 518 2.68 25.72 0.26
CA ILE A 518 1.67 25.00 -0.54
C ILE A 518 1.29 25.85 -1.79
N ALA A 519 1.79 27.08 -1.90
CA ALA A 519 1.54 27.94 -3.08
C ALA A 519 2.80 28.38 -3.86
N GLU A 520 4.03 28.21 -3.36
CA GLU A 520 5.22 28.63 -4.14
C GLU A 520 6.40 27.64 -4.23
N HIS A 521 6.50 26.61 -3.39
CA HIS A 521 7.56 25.59 -3.49
C HIS A 521 7.00 24.17 -3.34
N GLY A 522 6.14 23.77 -4.28
CA GLY A 522 6.02 22.35 -4.58
C GLY A 522 7.42 21.84 -4.94
N LEU A 523 7.95 20.89 -4.17
CA LEU A 523 9.16 20.12 -4.48
C LEU A 523 8.92 19.16 -5.67
N LEU A 524 8.24 19.69 -6.69
CA LEU A 524 7.94 19.08 -7.96
C LEU A 524 8.72 19.88 -8.98
N ALA A 525 9.84 19.32 -9.44
CA ALA A 525 10.61 19.71 -10.61
C ALA A 525 10.49 21.20 -11.03
N GLN A 526 11.39 22.04 -10.52
CA GLN A 526 11.57 23.39 -11.06
C GLN A 526 12.07 23.30 -12.52
N GLY A 527 11.16 23.54 -13.46
CA GLY A 527 11.44 23.67 -14.88
C GLY A 527 10.58 24.77 -15.50
N ASN A 528 11.15 25.96 -15.62
CA ASN A 528 10.76 27.09 -16.47
C ASN A 528 9.25 27.40 -16.69
N LYS A 529 8.76 28.41 -15.96
CA LYS A 529 7.57 29.21 -16.27
C LYS A 529 7.71 29.89 -17.64
N LYS A 530 7.28 29.24 -18.73
CA LYS A 530 6.76 29.85 -19.97
C LYS A 530 6.38 28.76 -20.98
N GLN A 531 5.20 28.17 -20.81
CA GLN A 531 4.38 27.57 -21.88
C GLN A 531 3.22 26.83 -21.20
N LEU A 532 2.04 27.46 -21.13
CA LEU A 532 0.73 26.79 -21.02
C LEU A 532 -0.36 27.87 -21.00
N LEU A 533 -0.82 28.23 -22.19
CA LEU A 533 -2.17 28.77 -22.43
C LEU A 533 -2.53 28.42 -23.88
N GLU A 534 -2.74 27.14 -24.16
CA GLU A 534 -3.56 26.73 -25.29
C GLU A 534 -4.51 25.63 -24.81
N LYS A 535 -5.81 25.93 -24.82
CA LYS A 535 -6.88 24.97 -24.58
C LYS A 535 -6.88 23.95 -25.72
N PRO A 536 -6.97 22.63 -25.45
CA PRO A 536 -7.25 21.68 -26.51
C PRO A 536 -8.67 21.89 -27.04
N LYS A 537 -8.79 22.02 -28.36
CA LYS A 537 -10.06 22.03 -29.11
C LYS A 537 -10.75 20.67 -28.95
N GLU A 538 -12.03 20.70 -28.62
CA GLU A 538 -12.95 19.56 -28.76
C GLU A 538 -12.90 19.04 -30.20
N ILE A 539 -12.61 17.76 -30.37
CA ILE A 539 -12.87 17.04 -31.61
C ILE A 539 -13.92 15.98 -31.28
N SER A 540 -15.15 16.29 -31.65
CA SER A 540 -16.29 15.38 -31.66
C SER A 540 -16.18 14.44 -32.87
N HIS A 541 -16.14 13.13 -32.67
CA HIS A 541 -16.70 12.18 -33.64
C HIS A 541 -17.21 10.92 -32.93
N PRO A 542 -18.42 10.43 -33.30
CA PRO A 542 -19.00 9.20 -32.75
C PRO A 542 -18.49 8.00 -33.56
N MET A 543 -18.17 6.88 -32.90
CA MET A 543 -18.12 5.58 -33.55
C MET A 543 -19.10 4.62 -32.89
N ASP A 544 -20.18 4.37 -33.63
CA ASP A 544 -21.10 3.25 -33.47
C ASP A 544 -20.34 1.92 -33.50
N LEU A 545 -20.46 1.14 -32.44
CA LEU A 545 -20.12 -0.28 -32.44
C LEU A 545 -21.41 -1.10 -32.35
N LYS A 546 -21.82 -1.69 -33.48
CA LYS A 546 -22.79 -2.79 -33.49
C LYS A 546 -22.12 -4.08 -33.02
N PRO A 547 -22.81 -4.92 -32.23
CA PRO A 547 -22.28 -6.19 -31.76
C PRO A 547 -22.38 -7.26 -32.85
N THR A 548 -21.31 -8.03 -33.04
CA THR A 548 -21.38 -9.31 -33.76
C THR A 548 -21.20 -10.45 -32.76
N SER A 549 -22.24 -11.27 -32.71
CA SER A 549 -22.34 -12.56 -32.04
C SER A 549 -21.34 -13.57 -32.61
N LEU A 550 -20.80 -14.45 -31.76
CA LEU A 550 -20.60 -15.88 -32.05
C LEU A 550 -20.32 -16.64 -30.74
N PHE A 551 -21.38 -17.33 -30.30
CA PHE A 551 -21.59 -18.37 -29.26
C PHE A 551 -20.98 -18.22 -27.87
#